data_AF-A0A257EIA6-F1
#
_entry.id   AF-A0A257EIA6-F1
#
_cell.length_a   1.000
_cell.length_b   1.000
_cell.length_c   1.000
_cell.angle_alpha   90.00
_cell.angle_beta   90.00
_cell.angle_gamma   90.00
#
_symmetry.space_group_name_H-M   'P 1'
#
loop_
_entity.id
_entity.type
_entity.pdbx_description
1 polymer ?
#
loop_
_entity_poly.entity_id
_entity_poly.type
_entity_poly.pdbx_seq_one_letter_code
_entity_poly.pdbx_strand_id
1 'polypeptide(L)'
;MEKNKPLVSAQELDALIAGWGDSSNPVSVDKFFPIRIFILFTITIFSAIALLFFTENIVQILHSNSKVTYVKNYMYFRGWFLLIFLTIGFNSYRTGKYVAIYYLILLIFGSMSFISDLFTVYPERLQNITPGFTLVLFVRIILLWFLFLNIKNASRIPERKSRFDILLPFRRGN
;
A
#
# COMPACT_ATOMS: atom_id res chain seq x y z
N MET A 1 -38.84 -0.75 18.47
CA MET A 1 -37.55 -0.50 17.79
C MET A 1 -37.20 -1.73 17.00
N GLU A 2 -37.42 -1.71 15.68
CA GLU A 2 -36.96 -2.79 14.80
C GLU A 2 -35.43 -2.86 14.88
N LYS A 3 -34.92 -4.05 15.21
CA LYS A 3 -33.50 -4.35 15.16
C LYS A 3 -33.09 -4.30 13.68
N ASN A 4 -32.42 -3.22 13.27
CA ASN A 4 -31.76 -3.12 11.98
C ASN A 4 -30.81 -4.32 11.82
N LYS A 5 -31.29 -5.40 11.18
CA LYS A 5 -30.42 -6.51 10.80
C LYS A 5 -29.44 -5.97 9.76
N PRO A 6 -28.13 -6.17 9.93
CA PRO A 6 -27.18 -5.78 8.90
C PRO A 6 -27.55 -6.48 7.59
N LEU A 7 -27.55 -5.73 6.48
CA LEU A 7 -27.92 -6.21 5.14
C LEU A 7 -27.04 -7.38 4.65
N VAL A 8 -25.85 -7.52 5.23
CA VAL A 8 -24.92 -8.62 4.97
C VAL A 8 -24.33 -9.08 6.30
N SER A 9 -24.45 -10.36 6.61
CA SER A 9 -23.83 -10.96 7.79
C SER A 9 -22.32 -11.15 7.57
N ALA A 10 -21.53 -11.22 8.65
CA ALA A 10 -20.10 -11.50 8.53
C ALA A 10 -19.81 -12.81 7.78
N GLN A 11 -20.70 -13.80 7.91
CA GLN A 11 -20.60 -15.08 7.22
C GLN A 11 -20.84 -14.95 5.71
N GLU A 12 -21.80 -14.12 5.30
CA GLU A 12 -22.05 -13.83 3.88
C GLU A 12 -20.90 -13.04 3.25
N LEU A 13 -20.32 -12.09 3.99
CA LEU A 13 -19.13 -11.38 3.54
C LEU A 13 -17.94 -12.33 3.36
N ASP A 14 -17.71 -13.22 4.32
CA ASP A 14 -16.64 -14.22 4.23
C ASP A 14 -16.87 -15.16 3.04
N ALA A 15 -18.13 -15.56 2.78
CA ALA A 15 -18.50 -16.37 1.61
C ALA A 15 -18.25 -15.64 0.28
N LEU A 16 -18.55 -14.34 0.20
CA LEU A 16 -18.32 -13.52 -0.99
C LEU A 16 -16.82 -13.35 -1.30
N ILE A 17 -15.97 -13.34 -0.27
CA ILE A 17 -14.52 -13.11 -0.42
C ILE A 17 -13.75 -14.42 -0.58
N ALA A 18 -14.29 -15.55 -0.14
CA ALA A 18 -13.62 -16.86 -0.16
C ALA A 18 -13.05 -17.25 -1.54
N GLY A 19 -13.66 -16.80 -2.64
CA GLY A 19 -13.21 -17.07 -4.00
C GLY A 19 -12.25 -16.06 -4.63
N TRP A 20 -11.88 -14.97 -3.92
CA TRP A 20 -11.00 -13.94 -4.50
C TRP A 20 -9.55 -14.44 -4.61
N GLY A 21 -9.13 -14.74 -5.84
CA GLY A 21 -7.78 -15.23 -6.14
C GLY A 21 -7.66 -16.74 -6.30
N ASP A 22 -8.78 -17.46 -6.19
CA ASP A 22 -8.82 -18.90 -6.41
C ASP A 22 -8.86 -19.21 -7.92
N SER A 23 -7.70 -19.58 -8.47
CA SER A 23 -7.53 -19.83 -9.91
C SER A 23 -7.14 -21.27 -10.21
N SER A 24 -6.89 -22.09 -9.19
CA SER A 24 -6.47 -23.48 -9.36
C SER A 24 -6.67 -24.27 -8.07
N ASN A 25 -7.32 -25.42 -8.20
CA ASN A 25 -7.40 -26.43 -7.16
C ASN A 25 -6.34 -27.50 -7.46
N PRO A 26 -5.36 -27.75 -6.57
CA PRO A 26 -5.19 -27.20 -5.22
C PRO A 26 -4.59 -25.78 -5.18
N VAL A 27 -5.03 -24.98 -4.21
CA VAL A 27 -4.56 -23.60 -3.99
C VAL A 27 -3.10 -23.59 -3.54
N SER A 28 -2.18 -23.28 -4.46
CA SER A 28 -0.76 -23.12 -4.11
C SER A 28 -0.51 -21.81 -3.35
N VAL A 29 0.18 -21.87 -2.22
CA VAL A 29 0.58 -20.69 -1.42
C VAL A 29 1.48 -19.76 -2.24
N ASP A 30 1.22 -18.46 -2.19
CA ASP A 30 2.07 -17.45 -2.80
C ASP A 30 3.27 -17.16 -1.89
N LYS A 31 4.40 -17.81 -2.21
CA LYS A 31 5.64 -17.66 -1.46
C LYS A 31 6.21 -16.24 -1.50
N PHE A 32 5.91 -15.45 -2.54
CA PHE A 32 6.42 -14.07 -2.70
C PHE A 32 5.58 -13.03 -1.96
N PHE A 33 4.42 -13.42 -1.41
CA PHE A 33 3.54 -12.53 -0.67
C PHE A 33 4.25 -11.78 0.47
N PRO A 34 5.02 -12.44 1.37
CA PRO A 34 5.73 -11.76 2.45
C PRO A 34 6.75 -10.73 1.95
N ILE A 35 7.49 -11.05 0.89
CA ILE A 35 8.50 -10.14 0.33
C ILE A 35 7.83 -8.87 -0.19
N ARG A 36 6.77 -8.99 -0.99
CA ARG A 36 6.05 -7.83 -1.53
C ARG A 36 5.51 -6.95 -0.42
N ILE A 37 4.97 -7.58 0.63
CA ILE A 37 4.46 -6.91 1.81
C ILE A 37 5.58 -6.17 2.56
N PHE A 38 6.72 -6.82 2.75
CA PHE A 38 7.86 -6.22 3.44
C PHE A 38 8.40 -5.01 2.69
N ILE A 39 8.52 -5.10 1.36
CA ILE A 39 8.93 -3.97 0.50
C ILE A 39 7.92 -2.82 0.63
N LEU A 40 6.61 -3.10 0.55
CA LEU A 40 5.56 -2.11 0.71
C LEU A 40 5.64 -1.38 2.05
N PHE A 41 5.73 -2.12 3.16
CA PHE A 41 5.84 -1.56 4.50
C PHE A 41 7.11 -0.73 4.67
N THR A 42 8.25 -1.28 4.24
CA THR A 42 9.55 -0.62 4.39
C THR A 42 9.57 0.72 3.66
N ILE A 43 9.20 0.74 2.37
CA ILE A 43 9.23 1.98 1.59
C ILE A 43 8.20 2.98 2.11
N THR A 44 7.04 2.51 2.57
CA THR A 44 5.99 3.40 3.08
C THR A 44 6.37 3.99 4.44
N ILE A 45 7.05 3.23 5.32
CA ILE A 45 7.61 3.75 6.58
C ILE A 45 8.66 4.82 6.30
N PHE A 46 9.61 4.54 5.40
CA PHE A 46 10.62 5.53 5.02
C PHE A 46 9.98 6.80 4.45
N SER A 47 8.95 6.63 3.61
CA SER A 47 8.21 7.76 3.05
C SER A 47 7.46 8.56 4.12
N ALA A 48 6.83 7.90 5.09
CA ALA A 48 6.15 8.56 6.19
C ALA A 48 7.13 9.36 7.07
N ILE A 49 8.27 8.78 7.42
CA ILE A 49 9.34 9.45 8.17
C ILE A 49 9.86 10.65 7.37
N ALA A 50 10.15 10.45 6.08
CA ALA A 50 10.61 11.52 5.19
C ALA A 50 9.63 12.70 5.16
N LEU A 51 8.33 12.43 5.01
CA LEU A 51 7.30 13.46 4.95
C LEU A 51 7.00 14.13 6.29
N LEU A 52 7.22 13.48 7.42
CA LEU A 52 6.94 14.03 8.75
C LEU A 52 8.10 14.87 9.31
N PHE A 53 9.34 14.44 9.08
CA PHE A 53 10.52 15.08 9.67
C PHE A 53 11.33 15.93 8.67
N PHE A 54 11.25 15.62 7.38
CA PHE A 54 12.06 16.26 6.34
C PHE A 54 11.22 16.97 5.27
N THR A 55 9.97 17.36 5.62
CA THR A 55 9.04 18.01 4.69
C THR A 55 9.65 19.24 4.03
N GLU A 56 10.34 20.08 4.80
CA GLU A 56 10.94 21.32 4.29
C GLU A 56 11.98 21.05 3.21
N ASN A 57 12.87 20.10 3.45
CA ASN A 57 13.91 19.71 2.51
C ASN A 57 13.30 19.13 1.23
N ILE A 58 12.26 18.30 1.36
CA ILE A 58 11.55 17.71 0.21
C ILE A 58 10.86 18.79 -0.64
N VAL A 59 10.21 19.76 0.00
CA VAL A 59 9.55 20.87 -0.72
C VAL A 59 10.58 21.76 -1.43
N GLN A 60 11.71 22.06 -0.79
CA GLN A 60 12.80 22.83 -1.41
C GLN A 60 13.42 22.12 -2.61
N ILE A 61 13.51 20.78 -2.56
CA ILE A 61 13.91 19.99 -3.72
C ILE A 61 12.83 20.12 -4.80
N LEU A 62 11.56 19.91 -4.48
CA LEU A 62 10.50 19.82 -5.49
C LEU A 62 10.13 21.17 -6.13
N HIS A 63 10.23 22.27 -5.38
CA HIS A 63 9.81 23.60 -5.81
C HIS A 63 10.96 24.61 -5.72
N SER A 64 11.14 25.39 -6.79
CA SER A 64 12.17 26.44 -6.83
C SER A 64 11.82 27.60 -5.89
N ASN A 65 10.52 27.84 -5.70
CA ASN A 65 10.00 28.75 -4.69
C ASN A 65 9.59 27.95 -3.44
N SER A 66 10.47 27.87 -2.45
CA SER A 66 10.22 27.15 -1.18
C SER A 66 9.03 27.69 -0.35
N LYS A 67 8.41 28.80 -0.77
CA LYS A 67 7.34 29.52 -0.07
C LYS A 67 5.93 28.94 -0.29
N VAL A 68 5.80 27.79 -0.94
CA VAL A 68 4.50 27.17 -1.17
C VAL A 68 3.99 26.48 0.09
N THR A 69 3.52 27.27 1.07
CA THR A 69 3.04 26.80 2.38
C THR A 69 1.97 25.72 2.26
N TYR A 70 1.12 25.77 1.24
CA TYR A 70 0.08 24.75 1.04
C TYR A 70 0.66 23.38 0.65
N VAL A 71 1.71 23.31 -0.18
CA VAL A 71 2.36 22.04 -0.55
C VAL A 71 3.05 21.44 0.68
N LYS A 72 3.73 22.27 1.47
CA LYS A 72 4.34 21.83 2.73
C LYS A 72 3.32 21.20 3.67
N ASN A 73 2.21 21.90 3.94
CA ASN A 73 1.16 21.40 4.83
C ASN A 73 0.50 20.12 4.28
N TYR A 74 0.26 20.08 2.96
CA TYR A 74 -0.26 18.90 2.28
C TYR A 74 0.66 17.68 2.44
N MET A 75 1.97 17.85 2.22
CA MET A 75 2.97 16.79 2.40
C MET A 75 3.06 16.28 3.83
N TYR A 76 3.08 17.19 4.81
CA TYR A 76 3.12 16.84 6.22
C TYR A 76 1.87 16.05 6.64
N PHE A 77 0.69 16.54 6.28
CA PHE A 77 -0.58 15.87 6.58
C PHE A 77 -0.67 14.49 5.92
N ARG A 78 -0.15 14.37 4.70
CA ARG A 78 -0.04 13.08 4.01
C ARG A 78 0.85 12.07 4.72
N GLY A 79 1.93 12.52 5.37
CA GLY A 79 2.78 11.66 6.20
C GLY A 79 1.99 10.92 7.29
N TRP A 80 1.03 11.60 7.93
CA TRP A 80 0.13 11.01 8.91
C TRP A 80 -0.82 9.97 8.31
N PHE A 81 -1.36 10.22 7.11
CA PHE A 81 -2.17 9.22 6.41
C PHE A 81 -1.38 7.95 6.08
N LEU A 82 -0.11 8.07 5.70
CA LEU A 82 0.74 6.90 5.47
C LEU A 82 0.91 6.06 6.75
N LEU A 83 1.04 6.68 7.92
CA LEU A 83 1.08 5.95 9.20
C LEU A 83 -0.22 5.20 9.51
N ILE A 84 -1.38 5.80 9.22
CA ILE A 84 -2.68 5.14 9.37
C ILE A 84 -2.78 3.93 8.45
N PHE A 85 -2.41 4.10 7.17
CA PHE A 85 -2.41 3.02 6.17
C PHE A 85 -1.44 1.89 6.52
N LEU A 86 -0.26 2.23 7.04
CA LEU A 86 0.69 1.25 7.57
C LEU A 86 0.06 0.44 8.69
N THR A 87 -0.60 1.08 9.65
CA THR A 87 -1.21 0.41 10.80
C THR A 87 -2.34 -0.53 10.36
N ILE A 88 -3.25 -0.06 9.50
CA ILE A 88 -4.38 -0.85 9.00
C ILE A 88 -3.88 -2.02 8.13
N GLY A 89 -2.99 -1.75 7.18
CA GLY A 89 -2.43 -2.76 6.29
C GLY A 89 -1.67 -3.84 7.06
N PHE A 90 -0.88 -3.44 8.07
CA PHE A 90 -0.08 -4.36 8.88
C PHE A 90 -0.97 -5.23 9.75
N ASN A 91 -1.98 -4.64 10.39
CA ASN A 91 -2.93 -5.40 11.21
C ASN A 91 -3.73 -6.40 10.36
N SER A 92 -4.17 -6.01 9.17
CA SER A 92 -4.83 -6.92 8.23
C SER A 92 -3.90 -8.07 7.82
N TYR A 93 -2.64 -7.79 7.49
CA TYR A 93 -1.65 -8.81 7.13
C TYR A 93 -1.38 -9.81 8.26
N ARG A 94 -1.14 -9.30 9.47
CA ARG A 94 -0.87 -10.12 10.67
C ARG A 94 -2.06 -11.02 11.02
N THR A 95 -3.27 -10.48 10.99
CA THR A 95 -4.48 -11.24 11.37
C THR A 95 -4.96 -12.16 10.25
N GLY A 96 -4.70 -11.79 8.98
CA GLY A 96 -5.20 -12.45 7.77
C GLY A 96 -6.67 -12.12 7.47
N LYS A 97 -7.27 -11.19 8.23
CA LYS A 97 -8.68 -10.83 8.08
C LYS A 97 -8.86 -9.79 6.99
N TYR A 98 -9.81 -10.03 6.09
CA TYR A 98 -10.24 -9.11 5.04
C TYR A 98 -9.08 -8.48 4.24
N VAL A 99 -8.00 -9.24 4.02
CA VAL A 99 -6.77 -8.73 3.38
C VAL A 99 -7.07 -8.12 2.02
N ALA A 100 -7.87 -8.80 1.19
CA ALA A 100 -8.20 -8.29 -0.13
C ALA A 100 -8.95 -6.95 -0.07
N ILE A 101 -9.88 -6.78 0.87
CA ILE A 101 -10.66 -5.54 1.04
C ILE A 101 -9.77 -4.41 1.53
N TYR A 102 -9.02 -4.61 2.61
CA TYR A 102 -8.15 -3.55 3.14
C TYR A 102 -7.11 -3.13 2.09
N TYR A 103 -6.54 -4.08 1.35
CA TYR A 103 -5.54 -3.78 0.34
C TYR A 103 -6.16 -3.11 -0.89
N LEU A 104 -7.42 -3.42 -1.23
CA LEU A 104 -8.18 -2.70 -2.26
C LEU A 104 -8.44 -1.25 -1.86
N ILE A 105 -8.83 -1.01 -0.62
CA ILE A 105 -8.99 0.35 -0.08
C ILE A 105 -7.66 1.10 -0.16
N LEU A 106 -6.55 0.48 0.28
CA LEU A 106 -5.21 1.06 0.18
C LEU A 106 -4.79 1.33 -1.27
N LEU A 107 -5.13 0.45 -2.22
CA LEU A 107 -4.86 0.65 -3.64
C LEU A 107 -5.60 1.86 -4.19
N ILE A 108 -6.89 2.02 -3.85
CA ILE A 108 -7.70 3.16 -4.30
C ILE A 108 -7.13 4.47 -3.74
N PHE A 109 -6.92 4.56 -2.43
CA PHE A 109 -6.35 5.76 -1.82
C PHE A 109 -4.92 6.04 -2.27
N GLY A 110 -4.10 5.00 -2.44
CA GLY A 110 -2.75 5.13 -2.98
C GLY A 110 -2.74 5.65 -4.42
N SER A 111 -3.67 5.19 -5.25
CA SER A 111 -3.82 5.66 -6.64
C SER A 111 -4.31 7.10 -6.69
N MET A 112 -5.32 7.45 -5.89
CA MET A 112 -5.78 8.84 -5.76
C MET A 112 -4.68 9.77 -5.27
N SER A 113 -3.88 9.34 -4.29
CA SER A 113 -2.72 10.10 -3.81
C SER A 113 -1.68 10.28 -4.92
N PHE A 114 -1.38 9.23 -5.69
CA PHE A 114 -0.43 9.33 -6.80
C PHE A 114 -0.91 10.31 -7.88
N ILE A 115 -2.17 10.22 -8.29
CA ILE A 115 -2.77 11.15 -9.26
C ILE A 115 -2.76 12.57 -8.72
N SER A 116 -3.17 12.78 -7.46
CA SER A 116 -3.17 14.09 -6.83
C SER A 116 -1.77 14.72 -6.85
N ASP A 117 -0.73 13.95 -6.50
CA ASP A 117 0.64 14.46 -6.49
C ASP A 117 1.14 14.89 -7.87
N LEU A 118 0.73 14.21 -8.95
CA LEU A 118 1.10 14.61 -10.32
C LEU A 118 0.64 16.04 -10.65
N PHE A 119 -0.51 16.45 -10.11
CA PHE A 119 -1.10 17.76 -10.39
C PHE A 119 -0.80 18.82 -9.34
N THR A 120 -0.56 18.44 -8.08
CA THR A 120 -0.37 19.40 -6.98
C THR A 120 1.09 19.58 -6.57
N VAL A 121 1.88 18.50 -6.58
CA VAL A 121 3.23 18.46 -6.03
C VAL A 121 4.30 18.45 -7.11
N TYR A 122 4.09 17.68 -8.17
CA TYR A 122 5.09 17.46 -9.21
C TYR A 122 5.06 18.37 -10.45
N PRO A 123 4.14 19.34 -10.67
CA PRO A 123 4.14 20.15 -11.90
C PRO A 123 5.49 20.78 -12.27
N GLU A 124 6.18 21.39 -11.31
CA GLU A 124 7.50 22.02 -11.55
C GLU A 124 8.58 21.00 -11.93
N ARG A 125 8.55 19.81 -11.33
CA ARG A 125 9.51 18.72 -11.63
C ARG A 125 9.18 17.96 -12.90
N LEU A 126 7.92 17.94 -13.32
CA LEU A 126 7.52 17.37 -14.61
C LEU A 126 8.01 18.24 -15.79
N GLN A 127 8.20 19.54 -15.58
CA GLN A 127 8.81 20.42 -16.58
C GLN A 127 10.33 20.22 -16.69
N ASN A 128 11.00 19.82 -15.59
CA ASN A 128 12.45 19.57 -15.54
C ASN A 128 12.73 18.17 -14.97
N ILE A 129 12.53 17.16 -15.80
CA ILE A 129 12.63 15.75 -15.41
C ILE A 129 14.08 15.41 -15.05
N THR A 130 14.27 14.83 -13.87
CA THR A 130 15.56 14.31 -13.41
C THR A 130 15.50 12.79 -13.25
N PRO A 131 16.59 12.04 -13.48
CA PRO A 131 16.59 10.58 -13.36
C PRO A 131 16.13 10.09 -11.98
N GLY A 132 16.53 10.79 -10.90
CA GLY A 132 16.10 10.47 -9.54
C GLY A 132 14.59 10.63 -9.34
N PHE A 133 13.99 11.68 -9.92
CA PHE A 133 12.55 11.88 -9.87
C PHE A 133 11.79 10.78 -10.63
N THR A 134 12.27 10.39 -11.80
CA THR A 134 11.72 9.27 -12.58
C THR A 134 11.75 7.97 -11.78
N LEU A 135 12.84 7.67 -11.07
CA LEU A 135 12.95 6.49 -10.21
C LEU A 135 11.89 6.50 -9.11
N VAL A 136 11.67 7.64 -8.46
CA VAL A 136 10.63 7.78 -7.42
C VAL A 136 9.23 7.46 -7.99
N LEU A 137 8.91 7.96 -9.19
CA LEU A 137 7.62 7.64 -9.84
C LEU A 137 7.51 6.15 -10.17
N PHE A 138 8.55 5.53 -10.71
CA PHE A 138 8.58 4.10 -11.00
C PHE A 138 8.38 3.25 -9.73
N VAL A 139 9.08 3.58 -8.65
CA VAL A 139 8.90 2.91 -7.36
C VAL A 139 7.44 2.99 -6.92
N ARG A 140 6.79 4.14 -7.05
CA ARG A 140 5.38 4.29 -6.67
C ARG A 140 4.44 3.43 -7.52
N ILE A 141 4.68 3.34 -8.83
CA ILE A 141 3.92 2.45 -9.71
C ILE A 141 4.11 0.98 -9.31
N ILE A 142 5.36 0.58 -9.01
CA ILE A 142 5.67 -0.78 -8.53
C ILE A 142 4.95 -1.08 -7.21
N LEU A 143 4.87 -0.13 -6.28
CA LEU A 143 4.14 -0.32 -5.02
C LEU A 143 2.63 -0.49 -5.25
N LEU A 144 2.02 0.33 -6.12
CA LEU A 144 0.62 0.15 -6.49
C LEU A 144 0.39 -1.21 -7.16
N TRP A 145 1.33 -1.65 -8.00
CA TRP A 145 1.29 -2.97 -8.59
C TRP A 145 1.39 -4.09 -7.55
N PHE A 146 2.26 -3.95 -6.53
CA PHE A 146 2.34 -4.91 -5.43
C PHE A 146 1.05 -4.97 -4.61
N LEU A 147 0.40 -3.83 -4.35
CA LEU A 147 -0.93 -3.82 -3.72
C LEU A 147 -1.94 -4.60 -4.56
N PHE A 148 -1.98 -4.36 -5.88
CA PHE A 148 -2.84 -5.10 -6.81
C PHE A 148 -2.58 -6.61 -6.80
N LEU A 149 -1.32 -7.03 -6.86
CA LEU A 149 -0.96 -8.45 -6.78
C LEU A 149 -1.35 -9.07 -5.45
N ASN A 150 -1.21 -8.35 -4.34
CA ASN A 150 -1.61 -8.85 -3.02
C ASN A 150 -3.13 -8.99 -2.88
N ILE A 151 -3.92 -8.14 -3.54
CA ILE A 151 -5.38 -8.30 -3.64
C ILE A 151 -5.70 -9.56 -4.44
N LYS A 152 -5.09 -9.72 -5.62
CA LYS A 152 -5.31 -10.90 -6.47
C LYS A 152 -4.91 -12.21 -5.82
N ASN A 153 -3.86 -12.18 -4.99
CA ASN A 153 -3.33 -13.37 -4.33
C ASN A 153 -3.74 -13.46 -2.85
N ALA A 154 -4.80 -12.75 -2.44
CA ALA A 154 -5.22 -12.68 -1.04
C ALA A 154 -5.63 -14.05 -0.48
N SER A 155 -6.26 -14.91 -1.29
CA SER A 155 -6.59 -16.30 -0.91
C SER A 155 -5.35 -17.20 -0.72
N ARG A 156 -4.21 -16.80 -1.30
CA ARG A 156 -2.95 -17.56 -1.29
C ARG A 156 -1.97 -17.08 -0.22
N ILE A 157 -2.44 -16.32 0.77
CA ILE A 157 -1.60 -15.80 1.86
C ILE A 157 -0.99 -16.96 2.67
N PRO A 158 0.31 -16.91 3.01
CA PRO A 158 0.93 -17.95 3.83
C PRO A 158 0.33 -18.03 5.25
N GLU A 159 0.47 -19.20 5.86
CA GLU A 159 0.08 -19.44 7.25
C GLU A 159 0.77 -18.47 8.21
N ARG A 160 0.12 -18.16 9.35
CA ARG A 160 0.59 -17.15 10.31
C ARG A 160 2.05 -17.31 10.74
N LYS A 161 2.53 -18.54 10.91
CA LYS A 161 3.92 -18.83 11.30
C LYS A 161 4.94 -18.42 10.24
N SER A 162 4.56 -18.52 8.97
CA SER A 162 5.44 -18.26 7.83
C SER A 162 5.26 -16.84 7.25
N ARG A 163 4.27 -16.06 7.69
CA ARG A 163 4.04 -14.69 7.17
C ARG A 163 5.22 -13.74 7.33
N PHE A 164 6.04 -13.92 8.35
CA PHE A 164 7.21 -13.07 8.56
C PHE A 164 8.51 -13.68 8.01
N ASP A 165 8.42 -14.84 7.35
CA ASP A 165 9.56 -15.50 6.71
C ASP A 165 9.79 -14.90 5.32
N ILE A 166 10.70 -13.93 5.23
CA ILE A 166 11.11 -13.27 3.98
C ILE A 166 11.77 -14.27 3.03
N LEU A 167 12.33 -15.37 3.54
CA LEU A 167 13.05 -16.38 2.75
C LEU A 167 12.14 -17.50 2.23
N LEU A 168 10.82 -17.39 2.42
CA LEU A 168 9.82 -18.34 1.94
C LEU A 168 9.98 -18.74 0.46
N PRO A 169 10.26 -17.83 -0.49
CA PRO A 169 10.48 -18.20 -1.89
C PRO A 169 11.67 -19.12 -2.12
N PHE A 170 12.69 -19.04 -1.26
CA PHE A 170 13.94 -19.78 -1.40
C PHE A 170 13.91 -21.12 -0.66
N ARG A 171 12.90 -21.36 0.17
CA ARG A 171 12.66 -22.69 0.76
C ARG A 171 12.22 -23.67 -0.32
N ARG A 172 13.07 -24.66 -0.59
CA ARG A 172 12.73 -25.86 -1.37
C ARG A 172 11.49 -26.51 -0.74
N GLY A 173 10.51 -26.85 -1.57
CA GLY A 173 9.36 -27.62 -1.11
C GLY A 173 9.84 -28.98 -0.64
N ASN A 174 9.52 -29.32 0.60
CA ASN A 174 9.47 -30.72 1.03
C ASN A 174 8.13 -31.29 0.60
#